data_AF-A0A0Q0BGG0-F1
#
_entry.id   AF-A0A0Q0BGG0-F1
#
_cell.length_a   1.000
_cell.length_b   1.000
_cell.length_c   1.000
_cell.angle_alpha   90.00
_cell.angle_beta   90.00
_cell.angle_gamma   90.00
#
_symmetry.space_group_name_H-M   'P 1'
#
loop_
_entity.id
_entity.type
_entity.pdbx_description
1 polymer ?
#
loop_
_entity_poly.entity_id
_entity_poly.type
_entity_poly.pdbx_seq_one_letter_code
_entity_poly.pdbx_strand_id
1 'polypeptide(L)'
;MNGIHDLGGMHGFGPVLTEEHEPIFHHDWERRVFPLFASLFVGGYFNVDEFRHAIERMEPAEYLQASYYEHWLHAFETLLTEKGVISAAELQGTAKPSPPTQPVTVLTPDIVEAVVLGGASSRAKEDIPGQFRVGDRVRT
;
A
#
# COMPACT_ATOMS: atom_id res chain seq x y z
N MET A 1 13.24 -6.49 3.96
CA MET A 1 13.28 -7.81 4.65
C MET A 1 13.54 -8.85 3.57
N ASN A 2 14.26 -9.96 3.82
CA ASN A 2 14.54 -10.94 2.75
C ASN A 2 13.27 -11.73 2.41
N GLY A 3 12.45 -11.19 1.50
CA GLY A 3 11.22 -11.79 1.01
C GLY A 3 11.16 -11.80 -0.51
N ILE A 4 10.15 -12.46 -1.07
CA ILE A 4 10.04 -12.64 -2.53
C ILE A 4 9.84 -11.32 -3.29
N HIS A 5 9.36 -10.26 -2.63
CA HIS A 5 9.20 -8.94 -3.24
C HIS A 5 10.53 -8.32 -3.69
N ASP A 6 11.65 -8.71 -3.08
CA ASP A 6 12.99 -8.26 -3.47
C ASP A 6 13.52 -9.12 -4.64
N LEU A 7 12.95 -8.86 -5.82
CA LEU A 7 13.22 -9.62 -7.04
C LEU A 7 14.53 -9.24 -7.74
N GLY A 8 15.30 -8.28 -7.19
CA GLY A 8 16.50 -7.72 -7.80
C GLY A 8 17.56 -8.78 -8.12
N GLY A 9 17.84 -8.99 -9.41
CA GLY A 9 18.87 -9.92 -9.87
C GLY A 9 18.45 -11.40 -9.90
N MET A 10 17.17 -11.70 -9.65
CA MET A 10 16.64 -13.06 -9.80
C MET A 10 16.48 -13.45 -11.28
N HIS A 11 16.63 -14.74 -11.57
CA HIS A 11 16.36 -15.33 -12.89
C HIS A 11 15.09 -16.17 -12.86
N GLY A 12 14.51 -16.46 -14.03
CA GLY A 12 13.46 -17.47 -14.18
C GLY A 12 12.02 -16.97 -14.31
N PHE A 13 11.78 -15.66 -14.36
CA PHE A 13 10.43 -15.09 -14.52
C PHE A 13 9.91 -15.05 -15.96
N GLY A 14 10.76 -15.39 -16.93
CA GLY A 14 10.40 -15.30 -18.35
C GLY A 14 10.46 -13.86 -18.91
N PRO A 15 9.91 -13.64 -20.11
CA PRO A 15 9.89 -12.32 -20.74
C PRO A 15 8.86 -11.38 -20.09
N VAL A 16 9.09 -10.08 -20.22
CA VAL A 16 8.08 -9.06 -19.87
C VAL A 16 6.97 -9.11 -20.91
N LEU A 17 5.73 -9.37 -20.46
CA LEU A 17 4.54 -9.35 -21.29
C LEU A 17 3.87 -7.98 -21.15
N THR A 18 3.49 -7.37 -22.27
CA THR A 18 2.80 -6.07 -22.31
C THR A 18 1.49 -6.20 -23.08
N GLU A 19 0.44 -5.56 -22.59
CA GLU A 19 -0.86 -5.50 -23.26
C GLU A 19 -0.94 -4.26 -24.17
N GLU A 20 -1.41 -4.44 -25.41
CA GLU A 20 -1.70 -3.33 -26.30
C GLU A 20 -2.98 -2.63 -25.83
N HIS A 21 -2.94 -1.30 -25.64
CA HIS A 21 -4.07 -0.51 -25.14
C HIS A 21 -4.57 -0.91 -23.73
N GLU A 22 -3.65 -1.28 -22.85
CA GLU A 22 -3.95 -1.62 -21.45
C GLU A 22 -4.85 -0.57 -20.77
N PRO A 23 -5.99 -0.97 -20.19
CA PRO A 23 -6.87 -0.07 -19.46
C PRO A 23 -6.25 0.35 -18.12
N ILE A 24 -6.67 1.49 -17.57
CA ILE A 24 -6.24 1.92 -16.21
C ILE A 24 -6.68 0.91 -15.13
N PHE A 25 -7.84 0.27 -15.35
CA PHE A 25 -8.37 -0.76 -14.48
C PHE A 25 -8.92 -1.89 -15.36
N HIS A 26 -8.39 -3.09 -15.22
CA HIS A 26 -8.85 -4.32 -15.88
C HIS A 26 -10.21 -4.75 -15.35
N HIS A 27 -10.50 -4.46 -14.08
CA HIS A 27 -11.76 -4.86 -13.44
C HIS A 27 -12.39 -3.75 -12.59
N ASP A 28 -13.72 -3.76 -12.49
CA ASP A 28 -14.46 -2.79 -11.68
C ASP A 28 -14.10 -2.82 -10.18
N TRP A 29 -13.62 -3.96 -9.68
CA TRP A 29 -13.20 -4.08 -8.28
C TRP A 29 -11.91 -3.32 -8.00
N GLU A 30 -11.00 -3.22 -8.98
CA GLU A 30 -9.75 -2.47 -8.85
C GLU A 30 -10.03 -0.97 -8.65
N ARG A 31 -11.06 -0.46 -9.34
CA ARG A 31 -11.58 0.91 -9.17
C ARG A 31 -12.11 1.18 -7.77
N ARG A 32 -12.48 0.12 -7.03
CA ARG A 32 -12.94 0.21 -5.63
C ARG A 32 -11.77 0.09 -4.66
N VAL A 33 -10.76 -0.73 -4.98
CA VAL A 33 -9.57 -0.93 -4.15
C VAL A 33 -8.63 0.28 -4.19
N PHE A 34 -8.35 0.82 -5.37
CA PHE A 34 -7.44 1.95 -5.55
C PHE A 34 -7.72 3.16 -4.62
N PRO A 35 -8.95 3.70 -4.53
CA PRO A 35 -9.23 4.85 -3.67
C PRO A 35 -9.16 4.55 -2.16
N LEU A 36 -9.14 3.26 -1.76
CA LEU A 36 -8.98 2.90 -0.34
C LEU A 36 -7.62 3.35 0.19
N PHE A 37 -6.57 3.37 -0.63
CA PHE A 37 -5.26 3.82 -0.17
C PHE A 37 -5.31 5.25 0.37
N ALA A 38 -5.77 6.20 -0.44
CA ALA A 38 -5.87 7.61 -0.03
C ALA A 38 -6.84 7.78 1.15
N SER A 39 -7.96 7.06 1.13
CA SER A 39 -8.98 7.13 2.18
C SER A 39 -8.44 6.66 3.53
N LEU A 40 -7.74 5.52 3.55
CA LEU A 40 -7.20 4.94 4.76
C LEU A 40 -5.94 5.67 5.26
N PHE A 41 -5.14 6.20 4.33
CA PHE A 41 -4.00 7.05 4.65
C PHE A 41 -4.42 8.37 5.28
N VAL A 42 -5.42 9.06 4.71
CA VAL A 42 -6.01 10.29 5.28
C VAL A 42 -6.65 10.03 6.65
N GLY A 43 -7.29 8.87 6.81
CA GLY A 43 -7.83 8.43 8.10
C GLY A 43 -6.77 8.09 9.15
N GLY A 44 -5.49 8.09 8.78
CA GLY A 44 -4.38 7.82 9.70
C GLY A 44 -4.27 6.35 10.12
N TYR A 45 -4.90 5.42 9.39
CA TYR A 45 -4.87 4.00 9.74
C TYR A 45 -3.51 3.38 9.51
N PHE A 46 -2.77 3.83 8.50
CA PHE A 46 -1.40 3.42 8.25
C PHE A 46 -0.60 4.53 7.57
N ASN A 47 0.73 4.40 7.62
CA ASN A 47 1.63 5.15 6.75
C ASN A 47 2.05 4.31 5.53
N VAL A 48 2.72 4.94 4.55
CA VAL A 48 3.10 4.28 3.29
C VAL A 48 4.11 3.14 3.50
N ASP A 49 4.93 3.20 4.53
CA ASP A 49 5.95 2.20 4.83
C ASP A 49 5.33 0.95 5.47
N GLU A 50 4.36 1.12 6.37
CA GLU A 50 3.52 0.03 6.88
C GLU A 50 2.75 -0.66 5.75
N PHE A 51 2.21 0.11 4.80
CA PHE A 51 1.54 -0.42 3.61
C PHE A 51 2.47 -1.30 2.77
N ARG A 52 3.68 -0.80 2.43
CA ARG A 52 4.68 -1.61 1.72
C ARG A 52 5.01 -2.87 2.50
N HIS A 53 5.29 -2.73 3.79
CA HIS A 53 5.68 -3.86 4.62
C HIS A 53 4.57 -4.91 4.78
N ALA A 54 3.30 -4.52 4.72
CA ALA A 54 2.20 -5.48 4.68
C ALA A 54 2.21 -6.32 3.40
N ILE A 55 2.45 -5.71 2.23
CA ILE A 55 2.61 -6.43 0.96
C ILE A 55 3.83 -7.36 1.02
N GLU A 56 4.95 -6.88 1.57
CA GLU A 56 6.19 -7.65 1.70
C GLU A 56 6.05 -8.93 2.54
N ARG A 57 4.99 -9.03 3.36
CA ARG A 57 4.68 -10.16 4.25
C ARG A 57 3.69 -11.15 3.65
N MET A 58 3.20 -10.93 2.44
CA MET A 58 2.37 -11.89 1.71
C MET A 58 3.05 -13.26 1.62
N GLU A 59 2.23 -14.32 1.51
CA GLU A 59 2.76 -15.64 1.17
C GLU A 59 3.47 -15.54 -0.20
N PRO A 60 4.70 -16.08 -0.33
CA PRO A 60 5.49 -15.87 -1.54
C PRO A 60 4.85 -16.30 -2.86
N ALA A 61 4.16 -17.44 -2.89
CA ALA A 61 3.49 -17.89 -4.11
C ALA A 61 2.26 -17.03 -4.43
N GLU A 62 1.48 -16.64 -3.43
CA GLU A 62 0.37 -15.69 -3.58
C GLU A 62 0.86 -14.34 -4.11
N TYR A 63 1.95 -13.78 -3.57
CA TYR A 63 2.53 -12.52 -4.07
C TYR A 63 2.86 -12.59 -5.57
N LEU A 64 3.45 -13.69 -6.02
CA LEU A 64 3.85 -13.88 -7.43
C LEU A 64 2.67 -14.14 -8.37
N GLN A 65 1.54 -14.62 -7.87
CA GLN A 65 0.37 -14.99 -8.67
C GLN A 65 -0.73 -13.93 -8.65
N ALA A 66 -0.82 -13.15 -7.57
CA ALA A 66 -1.82 -12.14 -7.37
C ALA A 66 -1.68 -10.99 -8.37
N SER A 67 -2.82 -10.45 -8.83
CA SER A 67 -2.81 -9.19 -9.58
C SER A 67 -2.36 -8.02 -8.69
N TYR A 68 -1.94 -6.92 -9.31
CA TYR A 68 -1.37 -5.79 -8.57
C TYR A 68 -2.29 -5.22 -7.48
N TYR A 69 -3.59 -5.11 -7.77
CA TYR A 69 -4.55 -4.59 -6.78
C TYR A 69 -4.96 -5.62 -5.73
N GLU A 70 -4.69 -6.92 -5.93
CA GLU A 70 -4.81 -7.91 -4.85
C GLU A 70 -3.73 -7.70 -3.78
N HIS A 71 -2.52 -7.25 -4.16
CA HIS A 71 -1.50 -6.86 -3.17
C HIS A 71 -2.00 -5.73 -2.26
N TRP A 72 -2.68 -4.74 -2.86
CA TRP A 72 -3.26 -3.62 -2.12
C TRP A 72 -4.38 -4.07 -1.18
N LEU A 73 -5.28 -4.92 -1.68
CA LEU A 73 -6.36 -5.48 -0.88
C LEU A 73 -5.81 -6.27 0.32
N HIS A 74 -4.82 -7.15 0.09
CA HIS A 74 -4.15 -7.89 1.16
C HIS A 74 -3.55 -6.96 2.23
N ALA A 75 -2.89 -5.88 1.81
CA ALA A 75 -2.30 -4.92 2.73
C ALA A 75 -3.37 -4.22 3.60
N PHE A 76 -4.50 -3.83 3.01
CA PHE A 76 -5.60 -3.22 3.76
C PHE A 76 -6.21 -4.19 4.77
N GLU A 77 -6.52 -5.42 4.35
CA GLU A 77 -7.09 -6.44 5.23
C GLU A 77 -6.15 -6.76 6.40
N THR A 78 -4.86 -6.90 6.11
CA THR A 78 -3.83 -7.19 7.10
C THR A 78 -3.69 -6.05 8.11
N LEU A 79 -3.44 -4.83 7.64
CA LEU A 79 -3.17 -3.69 8.52
C LEU A 79 -4.39 -3.29 9.37
N LEU A 80 -5.58 -3.29 8.78
CA LEU A 80 -6.80 -2.95 9.51
C LEU A 80 -7.14 -4.01 10.55
N THR A 81 -6.85 -5.29 10.28
CA THR A 81 -7.02 -6.36 11.27
C THR A 81 -5.98 -6.27 12.38
N GLU A 82 -4.69 -6.07 12.05
CA GLU A 82 -3.60 -5.94 13.03
C GLU A 82 -3.81 -4.77 13.99
N LYS A 83 -4.38 -3.67 13.49
CA LYS A 83 -4.68 -2.48 14.29
C LYS A 83 -6.04 -2.54 14.98
N GLY A 84 -6.78 -3.64 14.83
CA GLY A 84 -8.10 -3.84 15.44
C GLY A 84 -9.17 -2.87 14.93
N VAL A 85 -8.98 -2.31 13.73
CA VAL A 85 -9.96 -1.42 13.06
C VAL A 85 -11.12 -2.24 12.51
N ILE A 86 -10.83 -3.43 11.98
CA ILE A 86 -11.80 -4.43 11.60
C ILE A 86 -11.46 -5.75 12.28
N SER A 87 -12.49 -6.54 12.61
CA SER A 87 -12.34 -7.90 13.08
C SER A 87 -12.37 -8.90 11.91
N ALA A 88 -11.80 -10.09 12.12
CA ALA A 88 -11.90 -11.18 11.15
C ALA A 88 -13.37 -11.55 10.83
N ALA A 89 -14.27 -11.42 11.80
CA ALA A 89 -15.70 -11.69 11.60
C ALA A 89 -16.38 -10.62 10.72
N GLU A 90 -16.03 -9.35 10.89
CA GLU A 90 -16.50 -8.26 10.01
C GLU A 90 -15.97 -8.43 8.60
N LEU A 91 -14.69 -8.77 8.44
CA LEU A 91 -14.07 -9.01 7.14
C LEU A 91 -14.71 -10.21 6.41
N GLN A 92 -15.02 -11.29 7.13
CA GLN A 92 -15.74 -12.45 6.59
C GLN A 92 -17.24 -12.21 6.37
N GLY A 93 -17.76 -11.05 6.76
CA GLY A 93 -19.19 -10.73 6.66
C GLY A 93 -20.08 -11.52 7.64
N THR A 94 -19.50 -12.15 8.66
CA THR A 94 -20.24 -12.90 9.69
C THR A 94 -20.64 -12.04 10.89
N ALA A 95 -20.06 -10.84 11.01
CA ALA A 95 -20.45 -9.81 11.97
C ALA A 95 -20.78 -8.49 11.25
N LYS A 96 -21.62 -7.67 11.89
CA LYS A 96 -21.90 -6.31 11.41
C LYS A 96 -20.73 -5.38 11.74
N PRO A 97 -20.41 -4.40 10.86
CA PRO A 97 -19.40 -3.39 11.16
C PRO A 97 -19.75 -2.63 12.44
N SER A 98 -18.75 -2.49 13.30
CA SER A 98 -18.81 -1.68 14.51
C SER A 98 -18.39 -0.24 14.18
N PRO A 99 -19.05 0.78 14.77
CA PRO A 99 -18.64 2.15 14.57
C PRO A 99 -17.23 2.38 15.17
N PRO A 100 -16.43 3.28 14.58
CA PRO A 100 -15.12 3.62 15.14
C PRO A 100 -15.27 4.23 16.53
N THR A 101 -14.35 3.87 17.44
CA THR A 101 -14.34 4.34 18.83
C THR A 101 -13.82 5.76 18.99
N GLN A 102 -13.12 6.28 17.98
CA GLN A 102 -12.60 7.65 17.93
C GLN A 102 -12.96 8.31 16.59
N PRO A 103 -13.12 9.65 16.56
CA PRO A 103 -13.30 10.37 15.31
C PRO A 103 -12.09 10.15 14.39
N VAL A 104 -12.37 9.81 13.13
CA VAL A 104 -11.35 9.64 12.07
C VAL A 104 -11.60 10.68 10.99
N THR A 105 -10.53 11.18 10.38
CA THR A 105 -10.64 12.04 9.20
C THR A 105 -11.11 11.19 8.04
N VAL A 106 -12.20 11.60 7.41
CA VAL A 106 -12.74 10.92 6.22
C VAL A 106 -12.35 11.71 5.00
N LEU A 107 -11.88 11.03 3.95
CA LEU A 107 -11.65 11.63 2.65
C LEU A 107 -13.00 11.95 1.99
N THR A 108 -13.45 13.19 2.10
CA THR A 108 -14.71 13.65 1.51
C THR A 108 -14.50 14.16 0.07
N PRO A 109 -15.53 14.13 -0.79
CA PRO A 109 -15.40 14.54 -2.20
C PRO A 109 -14.79 15.92 -2.42
N ASP A 110 -15.06 16.87 -1.53
CA ASP A 110 -14.58 18.26 -1.59
C ASP A 110 -13.08 18.41 -1.30
N ILE A 111 -12.44 17.41 -0.66
CA ILE A 111 -11.00 17.45 -0.35
C ILE A 111 -10.16 16.50 -1.21
N VAL A 112 -10.77 15.67 -2.05
CA VAL A 112 -10.05 14.69 -2.90
C VAL A 112 -9.00 15.38 -3.77
N GLU A 113 -9.39 16.42 -4.50
CA GLU A 113 -8.48 17.12 -5.42
C GLU A 113 -7.28 17.72 -4.68
N ALA A 114 -7.54 18.39 -3.55
CA ALA A 114 -6.49 18.97 -2.71
C ALA A 114 -5.51 17.91 -2.18
N VAL A 115 -6.00 16.75 -1.74
CA VAL A 115 -5.15 15.64 -1.26
C VAL A 115 -4.31 15.06 -2.40
N VAL A 116 -4.91 14.81 -3.57
CA VAL A 116 -4.22 14.20 -4.71
C VAL A 116 -3.15 15.13 -5.28
N LEU A 117 -3.46 16.42 -5.46
CA LEU A 117 -2.52 17.39 -6.02
C LEU A 117 -1.48 17.85 -5.00
N GLY A 118 -1.84 17.92 -3.71
CA GLY A 118 -0.95 18.36 -2.64
C GLY A 118 0.06 17.29 -2.21
N GLY A 119 -0.35 16.02 -2.25
CA GLY A 119 0.48 14.89 -1.83
C GLY A 119 0.91 14.95 -0.35
N ALA A 120 1.84 14.07 0.02
CA ALA A 120 2.46 14.04 1.34
C ALA A 120 3.97 13.85 1.21
N SER A 121 4.73 14.93 1.42
CA SER A 121 6.19 14.89 1.37
C SER A 121 6.76 14.03 2.50
N SER A 122 7.69 13.13 2.17
CA SER A 122 8.45 12.34 3.15
C SER A 122 9.68 13.08 3.72
N ARG A 123 9.94 14.31 3.27
CA ARG A 123 11.07 15.11 3.76
C ARG A 123 10.86 15.49 5.22
N ALA A 124 11.74 15.00 6.09
CA ALA A 124 11.82 15.40 7.48
C ALA A 124 12.20 16.88 7.62
N LYS A 125 11.78 17.53 8.73
CA LYS A 125 12.10 18.95 8.98
C LYS A 125 13.52 19.12 9.50
N GLU A 126 14.04 18.07 10.10
CA GLU A 126 15.37 17.99 10.68
C GLU A 126 16.42 18.07 9.57
N ASP A 127 17.31 19.06 9.70
CA ASP A 127 18.46 19.20 8.81
C ASP A 127 19.66 18.45 9.39
N ILE A 128 19.73 17.14 9.09
CA ILE A 128 20.83 16.27 9.52
C ILE A 128 21.90 16.28 8.43
N PRO A 129 23.14 16.71 8.72
CA PRO A 129 24.22 16.69 7.73
C PRO A 129 24.46 15.27 7.19
N GLY A 130 24.53 15.15 5.87
CA GLY A 130 24.86 13.88 5.22
C GLY A 130 26.26 13.39 5.60
N GLN A 131 26.40 12.09 5.84
CA GLN A 131 27.68 11.46 6.18
C GLN A 131 28.61 11.28 4.96
N PHE A 132 28.07 11.41 3.75
CA PHE A 132 28.76 11.18 2.48
C PHE A 132 28.58 12.38 1.54
N ARG A 133 29.48 12.49 0.57
CA ARG A 133 29.46 13.48 -0.50
C ARG A 133 29.37 12.81 -1.86
N VAL A 134 28.91 13.56 -2.86
CA VAL A 134 28.89 13.10 -4.25
C VAL A 134 30.31 12.74 -4.68
N GLY A 135 30.51 11.49 -5.11
CA GLY A 135 31.81 10.94 -5.51
C GLY A 135 32.44 9.99 -4.50
N ASP A 136 31.93 9.94 -3.25
CA ASP A 136 32.42 8.98 -2.26
C ASP A 136 32.11 7.54 -2.69
N ARG A 137 33.10 6.66 -2.55
CA ARG A 137 32.90 5.22 -2.72
C ARG A 137 32.41 4.62 -1.41
N VAL A 138 31.19 4.12 -1.41
CA VAL A 138 30.57 3.46 -0.25
C VAL A 138 30.37 1.98 -0.52
N ARG A 139 30.27 1.18 0.55
CA ARG A 139 29.84 -0.21 0.50
C ARG A 139 28.56 -0.33 1.32
N THR A 140 27.51 -0.83 0.68
CA THR A 140 26.23 -1.20 1.30
C THR A 140 26.40 -2.44 2.18
#